data_AF-A0A9Q5CCJ5-F1
#
_entry.id   AF-A0A9Q5CCJ5-F1
#
_cell.length_a   1.000
_cell.length_b   1.000
_cell.length_c   1.000
_cell.angle_alpha   90.00
_cell.angle_beta   90.00
_cell.angle_gamma   90.00
#
_symmetry.space_group_name_H-M   'P 1'
#
loop_
_entity.id
_entity.type
_entity.pdbx_description
1 polymer ?
#
loop_
_entity_poly.entity_id
_entity_poly.type
_entity_poly.pdbx_seq_one_letter_code
_entity_poly.pdbx_strand_id
1 'polypeptide(L)'
;MFYLVLVVHLLGAAVWTGGHIVLATTVLPRALKARDPGILLRFEQGYERVGMPALLAQVASGLWLAHAFVPDIGDWLRFSDPASTGIGVKLVLLAITAGFAVNARFRVIPTLSPDTLPLMGWHIRAVTTLSVLFVLTGAFLRTGGF
;
A
#
# COMPACT_ATOMS: atom_id res chain seq x y z
N MET A 1 21.46 0.91 -13.53
CA MET A 1 20.93 1.30 -12.19
C MET A 1 19.42 1.47 -12.21
N PHE A 2 18.85 2.32 -13.07
CA PHE A 2 17.39 2.55 -13.15
C PHE A 2 16.53 1.28 -13.18
N TYR A 3 16.81 0.36 -14.11
CA TYR A 3 16.02 -0.88 -14.24
C TYR A 3 16.04 -1.76 -12.98
N LEU A 4 17.16 -1.79 -12.26
CA LEU A 4 17.27 -2.55 -11.02
C LEU A 4 16.36 -1.94 -9.94
N VAL A 5 16.36 -0.61 -9.80
CA VAL A 5 15.48 0.09 -8.86
C VAL A 5 14.01 -0.09 -9.24
N LEU A 6 13.70 -0.05 -10.54
CA LEU A 6 12.35 -0.35 -11.04
C LEU A 6 11.92 -1.78 -10.69
N VAL A 7 12.76 -2.78 -10.90
CA VAL A 7 12.45 -4.18 -10.54
C VAL A 7 12.20 -4.29 -9.03
N VAL A 8 13.03 -3.69 -8.18
CA VAL A 8 12.83 -3.67 -6.72
C VAL A 8 11.49 -3.02 -6.36
N HIS A 9 11.16 -1.89 -7.00
CA HIS A 9 9.88 -1.21 -6.80
C HIS A 9 8.68 -2.10 -7.15
N LEU A 10 8.73 -2.75 -8.31
CA LEU A 10 7.65 -3.61 -8.80
C LEU A 10 7.49 -4.88 -7.96
N LEU A 11 8.59 -5.49 -7.50
CA LEU A 11 8.54 -6.62 -6.60
C LEU A 11 7.94 -6.23 -5.24
N GLY A 12 8.35 -5.09 -4.69
CA GLY A 12 7.75 -4.56 -3.47
C GLY A 12 6.24 -4.31 -3.61
N ALA A 13 5.84 -3.68 -4.72
CA ALA A 13 4.44 -3.44 -5.05
C ALA A 13 3.63 -4.73 -5.24
N ALA A 14 4.21 -5.74 -5.91
CA ALA A 14 3.56 -7.03 -6.11
C ALA A 14 3.33 -7.76 -4.78
N VAL A 15 4.33 -7.77 -3.90
CA VAL A 15 4.20 -8.32 -2.54
C VAL A 15 3.10 -7.56 -1.80
N TRP A 16 3.23 -6.24 -1.66
CA TRP A 16 2.31 -5.42 -0.86
C TRP A 16 0.86 -5.52 -1.34
N THR A 17 0.61 -5.21 -2.62
CA THR A 17 -0.75 -5.23 -3.18
C THR A 17 -1.31 -6.66 -3.22
N GLY A 18 -0.50 -7.66 -3.59
CA GLY A 18 -0.91 -9.05 -3.59
C GLY A 18 -1.30 -9.55 -2.20
N GLY A 19 -0.49 -9.26 -1.18
CA GLY A 19 -0.77 -9.63 0.21
C GLY A 19 -2.05 -8.97 0.75
N HIS A 20 -2.28 -7.69 0.43
CA HIS A 20 -3.52 -7.01 0.81
C HIS A 20 -4.76 -7.56 0.10
N ILE A 21 -4.66 -7.91 -1.18
CA ILE A 21 -5.75 -8.58 -1.92
C ILE A 21 -6.07 -9.92 -1.26
N VAL A 22 -5.06 -10.76 -0.99
CA VAL A 22 -5.25 -12.05 -0.31
C VAL A 22 -5.87 -11.85 1.07
N LEU A 23 -5.36 -10.90 1.86
CA LEU A 23 -5.88 -10.57 3.19
C LEU A 23 -7.36 -10.15 3.12
N ALA A 24 -7.73 -9.25 2.22
CA ALA A 24 -9.09 -8.73 2.12
C ALA A 24 -10.09 -9.74 1.55
N THR A 25 -9.68 -10.58 0.60
CA THR A 25 -10.57 -11.47 -0.15
C THR A 25 -10.65 -12.89 0.41
N THR A 26 -9.64 -13.34 1.14
CA THR A 26 -9.58 -14.73 1.63
C THR A 26 -9.49 -14.82 3.16
N VAL A 27 -8.64 -14.02 3.80
CA VAL A 27 -8.38 -14.10 5.25
C VAL A 27 -9.44 -13.36 6.05
N LEU A 28 -9.75 -12.12 5.67
CA LEU A 28 -10.73 -11.27 6.34
C LEU A 28 -12.15 -11.88 6.35
N PRO A 29 -12.70 -12.43 5.25
CA PRO A 29 -14.02 -13.06 5.29
C PRO A 29 -14.08 -14.25 6.25
N ARG A 30 -13.00 -15.03 6.34
CA ARG A 30 -12.89 -16.14 7.30
C ARG A 30 -12.85 -15.64 8.74
N ALA A 31 -12.04 -14.61 9.02
CA ALA A 31 -11.96 -13.99 10.33
C ALA A 31 -13.33 -13.44 10.78
N LEU A 32 -14.03 -12.71 9.90
CA LEU A 32 -15.36 -12.16 10.20
C LEU A 32 -16.41 -13.24 10.43
N LYS A 33 -16.44 -14.29 9.59
CA LYS A 33 -17.39 -15.41 9.74
C LYS A 33 -17.17 -16.17 11.05
N ALA A 34 -15.91 -16.39 11.41
CA ALA A 34 -15.54 -17.09 12.65
C ALA A 34 -15.58 -16.19 13.89
N ARG A 35 -15.70 -14.86 13.71
CA ARG A 35 -15.47 -13.85 14.74
C ARG A 35 -14.14 -14.05 15.49
N ASP A 36 -13.12 -14.52 14.77
CA ASP A 36 -11.80 -14.85 15.32
C ASP A 36 -10.75 -13.86 14.79
N PRO A 37 -10.36 -12.83 15.57
CA PRO A 37 -9.28 -11.92 15.20
C PRO A 37 -7.92 -12.63 15.11
N GLY A 38 -7.75 -13.78 15.76
CA GLY A 38 -6.55 -14.60 15.67
C GLY A 38 -6.26 -15.08 14.24
N ILE A 39 -7.27 -15.20 13.37
CA ILE A 39 -7.07 -15.50 11.94
C ILE A 39 -6.27 -14.37 11.26
N LEU A 40 -6.56 -13.11 11.56
CA LEU A 40 -5.83 -11.97 11.02
C LEU A 40 -4.41 -11.92 11.59
N LEU A 41 -4.25 -12.06 12.91
CA LEU A 41 -2.97 -11.97 13.59
C LEU A 41 -1.98 -13.05 13.13
N ARG A 42 -2.45 -14.29 12.91
CA ARG A 42 -1.60 -15.37 12.39
C ARG A 42 -1.11 -15.10 10.97
N PHE A 43 -1.97 -14.54 10.11
CA PHE A 43 -1.55 -14.10 8.78
C PHE A 43 -0.52 -12.98 8.87
N GLU A 44 -0.78 -11.96 9.69
CA GLU A 44 0.09 -10.80 9.87
C GLU A 44 1.48 -11.19 10.38
N GLN A 45 1.58 -12.04 11.40
CA GLN A 45 2.87 -12.51 11.94
C GLN A 45 3.75 -13.23 10.91
N GLY A 46 3.14 -14.00 10.01
CA GLY A 46 3.86 -14.66 8.92
C GLY A 46 4.23 -13.68 7.81
N TYR A 47 3.27 -12.84 7.43
CA TYR A 47 3.39 -11.95 6.29
C TYR A 47 4.29 -10.74 6.56
N GLU A 48 4.28 -10.16 7.77
CA GLU A 48 5.02 -8.93 8.11
C GLU A 48 6.53 -9.04 7.83
N ARG A 49 7.09 -10.25 7.99
CA ARG A 49 8.51 -10.55 7.74
C ARG A 49 8.93 -10.34 6.29
N VAL A 50 7.98 -10.39 5.37
CA VAL A 50 8.20 -10.15 3.94
C VAL A 50 7.56 -8.83 3.51
N GLY A 51 6.35 -8.56 4.00
CA GLY A 51 5.55 -7.39 3.68
C GLY A 51 6.20 -6.07 4.12
N MET A 52 6.74 -5.98 5.33
CA MET A 52 7.36 -4.75 5.82
C MET A 52 8.67 -4.40 5.07
N PRO A 53 9.60 -5.35 4.86
CA PRO A 53 10.76 -5.10 3.99
C PRO A 53 10.37 -4.72 2.57
N ALA A 54 9.35 -5.38 1.98
CA ALA A 54 8.86 -5.07 0.65
C ALA A 54 8.29 -3.65 0.55
N LEU A 55 7.51 -3.22 1.55
CA LEU A 55 6.98 -1.85 1.62
C LEU A 55 8.11 -0.82 1.70
N LEU A 56 9.09 -1.02 2.58
CA LEU A 56 10.23 -0.11 2.72
C LEU A 56 11.02 -0.01 1.40
N ALA A 57 11.31 -1.16 0.79
CA ALA A 57 12.00 -1.21 -0.49
C ALA A 57 11.19 -0.50 -1.60
N GLN A 58 9.87 -0.71 -1.65
CA GLN A 58 8.98 -0.06 -2.62
C GLN A 58 8.93 1.45 -2.44
N VAL A 59 8.84 1.95 -1.19
CA VAL A 59 8.79 3.39 -0.92
C VAL A 59 10.12 4.04 -1.27
N ALA A 60 11.25 3.48 -0.82
CA ALA A 60 12.57 4.03 -1.11
C ALA A 60 12.87 4.03 -2.62
N SER A 61 12.61 2.92 -3.31
CA SER A 61 12.75 2.83 -4.77
C SER A 61 11.78 3.75 -5.51
N GLY A 62 10.56 3.93 -5.00
CA GLY A 62 9.55 4.82 -5.58
C GLY A 62 9.96 6.29 -5.52
N LEU A 63 10.51 6.75 -4.39
CA LEU A 63 11.04 8.11 -4.23
C LEU A 63 12.25 8.34 -5.14
N TRP A 64 13.14 7.34 -5.25
CA TRP A 64 14.28 7.40 -6.16
C TRP A 64 13.83 7.51 -7.62
N LEU A 65 12.84 6.70 -8.03
CA LEU A 65 12.28 6.75 -9.38
C LEU A 65 11.59 8.10 -9.63
N ALA A 66 10.83 8.63 -8.67
CA ALA A 66 10.20 9.93 -8.79
C ALA A 66 11.24 11.03 -9.05
N HIS A 67 12.35 11.05 -8.31
CA HIS A 67 13.44 11.99 -8.54
C HIS A 67 14.17 11.77 -9.88
N ALA A 68 14.27 10.53 -10.34
CA ALA A 68 14.85 10.22 -11.64
C ALA A 68 13.97 10.70 -12.82
N PHE A 69 12.65 10.74 -12.66
CA PHE A 69 11.70 11.23 -13.67
C PHE A 69 11.46 12.74 -13.59
N VAL A 70 11.28 13.27 -12.39
CA VAL A 70 11.04 14.69 -12.10
C VAL A 70 12.05 15.13 -11.03
N PRO A 71 13.20 15.68 -11.43
CA PRO A 71 14.28 16.02 -10.47
C PRO A 71 13.91 17.12 -9.48
N ASP A 72 13.10 18.10 -9.89
CA ASP A 72 12.63 19.15 -8.99
C ASP A 72 11.52 18.60 -8.07
N ILE A 73 11.84 18.44 -6.79
CA ILE A 73 10.89 17.97 -5.77
C ILE A 73 9.72 18.95 -5.61
N GLY A 74 9.96 20.24 -5.86
CA GLY A 74 8.92 21.28 -5.84
C GLY A 74 7.84 21.08 -6.92
N ASP A 75 8.13 20.28 -7.94
CA ASP A 75 7.20 19.95 -9.02
C ASP A 75 6.34 18.70 -8.75
N TRP A 76 6.70 17.86 -7.77
CA TRP A 76 6.03 16.58 -7.52
C TRP A 76 4.54 16.70 -7.17
N LEU A 77 4.12 17.86 -6.65
CA LEU A 77 2.73 18.17 -6.28
C LEU A 77 2.17 19.35 -7.07
N ARG A 78 2.76 19.69 -8.22
CA ARG A 78 2.23 20.75 -9.10
C ARG A 78 1.10 20.29 -10.01
N PHE A 79 1.00 18.97 -10.27
CA PHE A 79 -0.02 18.39 -11.14
C PHE A 79 -0.11 19.07 -12.52
N SER A 80 1.03 19.49 -13.06
CA SER A 80 1.11 20.31 -14.29
C SER A 80 1.26 19.48 -15.56
N ASP A 81 1.73 18.25 -15.43
CA ASP A 81 1.96 17.32 -16.52
C ASP A 81 1.68 15.88 -16.06
N PRO A 82 1.57 14.89 -16.98
CA PRO A 82 1.22 13.53 -16.60
C PRO A 82 2.21 12.87 -15.63
N ALA A 83 3.51 13.18 -15.73
CA ALA A 83 4.52 12.60 -14.85
C ALA A 83 4.43 13.16 -13.44
N SER A 84 4.39 14.51 -13.29
CA SER A 84 4.20 15.14 -11.98
C SER A 84 2.85 14.77 -11.36
N THR A 85 1.79 14.66 -12.16
CA THR A 85 0.45 14.26 -11.70
C THR A 85 0.47 12.84 -11.13
N GLY A 86 1.03 11.87 -11.85
CA GLY A 86 1.07 10.49 -11.36
C GLY A 86 1.98 10.32 -10.14
N ILE A 87 3.10 11.07 -10.05
CA ILE A 87 3.94 11.13 -8.84
C ILE A 87 3.14 11.68 -7.67
N GLY A 88 2.49 12.84 -7.85
CA GLY A 88 1.71 13.50 -6.80
C GLY A 88 0.56 12.63 -6.29
N VAL A 89 -0.20 11.98 -7.19
CA VAL A 89 -1.26 11.03 -6.82
C VAL A 89 -0.68 9.90 -5.97
N LYS A 90 0.44 9.29 -6.37
CA LYS A 90 1.07 8.22 -5.58
C LYS A 90 1.53 8.70 -4.20
N LEU A 91 2.05 9.92 -4.07
CA LEU A 91 2.44 10.49 -2.78
C LEU A 91 1.24 10.74 -1.87
N VAL A 92 0.12 11.23 -2.42
CA VAL A 92 -1.14 11.37 -1.68
C VAL A 92 -1.67 10.02 -1.23
N LEU A 93 -1.69 9.02 -2.12
CA LEU A 93 -2.07 7.64 -1.77
C LEU A 93 -1.16 7.07 -0.66
N LEU A 94 0.13 7.39 -0.69
CA LEU A 94 1.10 6.94 0.33
C LEU A 94 0.81 7.59 1.68
N ALA A 95 0.55 8.90 1.70
CA ALA A 95 0.21 9.63 2.91
C ALA A 95 -1.10 9.11 3.54
N ILE A 96 -2.13 8.85 2.72
CA ILE A 96 -3.38 8.27 3.19
C ILE A 96 -3.14 6.86 3.75
N THR A 97 -2.40 6.02 3.03
CA THR A 97 -2.06 4.66 3.48
C THR A 97 -1.31 4.66 4.81
N ALA A 98 -0.34 5.56 4.97
CA ALA A 98 0.39 5.74 6.23
C ALA A 98 -0.54 6.20 7.36
N GLY A 99 -1.49 7.11 7.09
CA GLY A 99 -2.51 7.51 8.05
C GLY A 99 -3.37 6.35 8.54
N PHE A 100 -3.81 5.48 7.62
CA PHE A 100 -4.52 4.23 7.97
C PHE A 100 -3.65 3.29 8.80
N ALA A 101 -2.38 3.12 8.44
CA ALA A 101 -1.45 2.26 9.17
C ALA A 101 -1.21 2.75 10.60
N VAL A 102 -1.02 4.07 10.78
CA VAL A 102 -0.87 4.71 12.09
C VAL A 102 -2.15 4.55 12.91
N ASN A 103 -3.32 4.82 12.33
CA ASN A 103 -4.60 4.63 13.02
C ASN A 103 -4.79 3.17 13.46
N ALA A 104 -4.54 2.22 12.55
CA ALA A 104 -4.65 0.80 12.83
C ALA A 104 -3.70 0.39 13.97
N ARG A 105 -2.42 0.77 13.89
CA ARG A 105 -1.39 0.39 14.87
C ARG A 105 -1.67 0.91 16.27
N PHE A 106 -2.09 2.17 16.40
CA PHE A 106 -2.20 2.82 17.71
C PHE A 106 -3.62 2.82 18.30
N ARG A 107 -4.66 2.56 17.51
CA ARG A 107 -6.05 2.61 18.00
C ARG A 107 -6.80 1.29 17.79
N VAL A 108 -6.71 0.69 16.59
CA VAL A 108 -7.54 -0.48 16.23
C VAL A 108 -6.92 -1.79 16.74
N ILE A 109 -5.64 -2.04 16.47
CA ILE A 109 -4.94 -3.27 16.86
C ILE A 109 -4.92 -3.45 18.40
N PRO A 110 -4.64 -2.43 19.22
CA PRO A 110 -4.63 -2.60 20.68
C PRO A 110 -5.99 -2.99 21.28
N THR A 111 -7.08 -2.70 20.57
CA THR A 111 -8.46 -2.98 20.99
C THR A 111 -9.08 -4.12 20.19
N LEU A 112 -8.28 -4.87 19.42
CA LEU A 112 -8.77 -5.90 18.51
C LEU A 112 -9.37 -7.07 19.28
N SER A 113 -10.66 -7.28 19.06
CA SER A 113 -11.48 -8.34 19.66
C SER A 113 -12.51 -8.82 18.63
N PRO A 114 -13.28 -9.88 18.93
CA PRO A 114 -14.41 -10.28 18.08
C PRO A 114 -15.39 -9.13 17.77
N ASP A 115 -15.58 -8.19 18.71
CA ASP A 115 -16.54 -7.08 18.57
C ASP A 115 -15.97 -5.92 17.73
N THR A 116 -14.67 -5.66 17.81
CA THR A 116 -14.00 -4.59 17.04
C THR A 116 -13.44 -5.09 15.70
N LEU A 117 -13.50 -6.40 15.43
CA LEU A 117 -13.05 -7.01 14.18
C LEU A 117 -13.65 -6.38 12.91
N PRO A 118 -14.94 -5.99 12.84
CA PRO A 118 -15.48 -5.29 11.68
C PRO A 118 -14.78 -3.96 11.38
N LEU A 119 -14.35 -3.22 12.41
CA LEU A 119 -13.60 -1.97 12.25
C LEU A 119 -12.23 -2.23 11.61
N MET A 120 -11.53 -3.27 12.04
CA MET A 120 -10.28 -3.72 11.41
C MET A 120 -10.54 -4.16 9.96
N GLY A 121 -11.66 -4.83 9.70
CA GLY A 121 -12.07 -5.20 8.35
C GLY A 121 -12.26 -3.99 7.41
N TRP A 122 -12.77 -2.87 7.91
CA TRP A 122 -12.84 -1.63 7.13
C TRP A 122 -11.47 -1.07 6.77
N HIS A 123 -10.53 -1.06 7.73
CA HIS A 123 -9.14 -0.63 7.50
C HIS A 123 -8.46 -1.49 6.44
N ILE A 124 -8.59 -2.82 6.54
CA ILE A 124 -8.03 -3.76 5.56
C ILE A 124 -8.56 -3.49 4.16
N ARG A 125 -9.89 -3.32 4.01
CA ARG A 125 -10.50 -3.03 2.70
C ARG A 125 -10.03 -1.68 2.15
N ALA A 126 -9.99 -0.64 2.98
CA ALA A 126 -9.53 0.68 2.58
C ALA A 126 -8.08 0.65 2.08
N VAL A 127 -7.16 0.04 2.84
CA VAL A 127 -5.75 -0.08 2.44
C VAL A 127 -5.59 -0.94 1.18
N THR A 128 -6.43 -1.96 1.01
CA THR A 128 -6.44 -2.78 -0.22
C THR A 128 -6.92 -1.99 -1.43
N THR A 129 -7.94 -1.15 -1.30
CA THR A 129 -8.37 -0.25 -2.38
C THR A 129 -7.25 0.73 -2.73
N LEU A 130 -6.59 1.33 -1.74
CA LEU A 130 -5.46 2.23 -1.97
C LEU A 130 -4.29 1.54 -2.67
N SER A 131 -3.96 0.29 -2.31
CA SER A 131 -2.88 -0.48 -2.94
C SER A 131 -3.18 -0.83 -4.41
N VAL A 132 -4.45 -1.05 -4.76
CA VAL A 132 -4.88 -1.21 -6.16
C VAL A 132 -4.79 0.12 -6.92
N LEU A 133 -5.21 1.24 -6.32
CA LEU A 133 -5.08 2.57 -6.93
C LEU A 133 -3.61 2.93 -7.22
N PHE A 134 -2.67 2.51 -6.38
CA PHE A 134 -1.24 2.63 -6.66
C PHE A 134 -0.81 1.91 -7.94
N VAL A 135 -1.27 0.68 -8.13
CA VAL A 135 -0.97 -0.13 -9.31
C VAL A 135 -1.57 0.51 -10.56
N LEU A 136 -2.83 0.95 -10.50
CA LEU A 136 -3.50 1.64 -11.60
C LEU A 136 -2.77 2.93 -11.97
N THR A 137 -2.42 3.76 -10.99
CA THR A 137 -1.64 4.99 -11.23
C THR A 137 -0.27 4.68 -11.86
N GLY A 138 0.39 3.60 -11.42
CA GLY A 138 1.64 3.14 -12.03
C GLY A 138 1.50 2.67 -13.47
N ALA A 139 0.42 1.94 -13.78
CA ALA A 139 0.10 1.52 -15.14
C ALA A 139 -0.13 2.73 -16.05
N PHE A 140 -0.93 3.71 -15.60
CA PHE A 140 -1.19 4.93 -16.36
C PHE A 140 0.09 5.73 -16.64
N LEU A 141 0.95 5.92 -15.64
CA LEU A 141 2.25 6.58 -15.83
C LEU A 141 3.11 5.89 -16.90
N ARG A 142 3.09 4.55 -16.95
CA ARG A 142 3.91 3.79 -17.90
C ARG A 142 3.38 3.82 -19.32
N THR A 143 2.05 3.82 -19.48
CA THR A 143 1.37 3.74 -20.79
C THR A 143 0.96 5.11 -21.33
N GLY A 144 1.28 6.21 -20.64
CA GLY A 144 0.91 7.57 -21.06
C GLY A 144 -0.59 7.86 -20.91
N GLY A 145 -1.21 7.32 -19.85
CA GLY A 145 -2.64 7.51 -19.60
C GLY A 145 -3.02 8.99 -19.42
N PHE A 146 -4.06 9.39 -20.17
CA PHE A 146 -4.74 10.69 -20.30
C PHE A 146 -3.88 11.96 -20.23
#